data_AF-A0A1Y2CC55-F1
#
_entry.id   AF-A0A1Y2CC55-F1
#
_cell.length_a   1.000
_cell.length_b   1.000
_cell.length_c   1.000
_cell.angle_alpha   90.00
_cell.angle_beta   90.00
_cell.angle_gamma   90.00
#
_symmetry.space_group_name_H-M   'P 1'
#
loop_
_entity.id
_entity.type
_entity.pdbx_description
1 polymer ?
#
loop_
_entity_poly.entity_id
_entity_poly.type
_entity_poly.pdbx_seq_one_letter_code
_entity_poly.pdbx_strand_id
1 'polypeptide(L)'
;MNNKTDQFEQLIEGIKRLSKQDNYLIKYLDEEPDIFDSKFGGIPYWTTDKEYPKNSEGEKLSLLAQINFDKCDVEEPLPKNGLLQFFIDGGDDLMGVNYDEQTIQNNFRVVYHEKIDYSITKESLKRMDKEWIFLLH
;
A
#
# COMPACT_ATOMS: atom_id res chain seq x y z
N MET A 1 -20.93 -29.05 33.56
CA MET A 1 -20.03 -28.12 32.83
C MET A 1 -20.45 -28.13 31.37
N ASN A 2 -20.51 -26.95 30.74
CA ASN A 2 -21.35 -26.70 29.57
C ASN A 2 -20.56 -27.05 28.29
N ASN A 3 -20.74 -28.28 27.78
CA ASN A 3 -20.04 -28.90 26.63
C ASN A 3 -19.85 -27.96 25.41
N LYS A 4 -20.78 -27.01 25.19
CA LYS A 4 -20.66 -26.03 24.11
C LYS A 4 -19.53 -25.02 24.29
N THR A 5 -19.24 -24.60 25.52
CA THR A 5 -18.12 -23.69 25.82
C THR A 5 -16.80 -24.38 25.55
N ASP A 6 -16.67 -25.64 25.98
CA ASP A 6 -15.44 -26.43 25.77
C ASP A 6 -15.17 -26.69 24.27
N GLN A 7 -16.22 -26.97 23.48
CA GLN A 7 -16.10 -27.10 22.02
C GLN A 7 -15.72 -25.79 21.32
N PHE A 8 -16.24 -24.66 21.80
CA PHE A 8 -15.90 -23.34 21.26
C PHE A 8 -14.45 -22.97 21.54
N GLU A 9 -13.96 -23.22 22.75
CA GLU A 9 -12.55 -22.98 23.09
C GLU A 9 -11.60 -23.84 22.24
N GLN A 10 -11.91 -25.12 22.05
CA GLN A 10 -11.13 -26.01 21.17
C GLN A 10 -11.12 -25.52 19.72
N LEU A 11 -12.22 -24.96 19.21
CA LEU A 11 -12.28 -24.37 17.89
C LEU A 11 -11.39 -23.13 17.78
N ILE A 12 -11.44 -22.24 18.77
CA ILE A 12 -10.60 -21.03 18.82
C ILE A 12 -9.11 -21.39 18.89
N GLU A 13 -8.72 -22.35 19.72
CA GLU A 13 -7.35 -22.84 19.77
C GLU A 13 -6.93 -23.51 18.45
N GLY A 14 -7.83 -24.28 17.85
CA GLY A 14 -7.63 -24.88 16.53
C GLY A 14 -7.35 -23.83 15.46
N ILE A 15 -8.18 -22.78 15.39
CA ILE A 15 -7.99 -21.66 14.46
C ILE A 15 -6.67 -20.96 14.73
N LYS A 16 -6.39 -20.54 15.98
CA LYS A 16 -5.13 -19.86 16.35
C LYS A 16 -3.89 -20.66 15.98
N ARG A 17 -3.91 -21.98 16.21
CA ARG A 17 -2.80 -22.87 15.88
C ARG A 17 -2.59 -22.97 14.37
N LEU A 18 -3.68 -23.06 13.61
CA LEU A 18 -3.64 -23.21 12.15
C LEU A 18 -3.37 -21.89 11.43
N SER A 19 -3.77 -20.76 12.01
CA SER A 19 -3.62 -19.42 11.43
C SER A 19 -2.41 -18.66 11.97
N LYS A 20 -1.56 -19.28 12.79
CA LYS A 20 -0.35 -18.64 13.32
C LYS A 20 0.64 -18.38 12.19
N GLN A 21 0.88 -17.12 11.91
CA GLN A 21 1.83 -16.65 10.91
C GLN A 21 2.54 -15.43 11.49
N ASP A 22 3.82 -15.27 11.15
CA ASP A 22 4.52 -14.02 11.43
C ASP A 22 3.83 -12.89 10.66
N ASN A 23 3.53 -11.81 11.36
CA ASN A 23 2.78 -10.69 10.81
C ASN A 23 3.34 -9.38 11.37
N TYR A 24 3.17 -8.33 10.57
CA TYR A 24 3.50 -6.96 10.96
C TYR A 24 2.20 -6.18 11.15
N LEU A 25 2.04 -5.59 12.32
CA LEU A 25 0.92 -4.70 12.60
C LEU A 25 1.24 -3.30 12.06
N ILE A 26 0.48 -2.87 11.06
CA ILE A 26 0.52 -1.47 10.61
C ILE A 26 -0.32 -0.64 11.58
N LYS A 27 0.34 0.27 12.31
CA LYS A 27 -0.32 1.24 13.19
C LYS A 27 -0.56 2.52 12.43
N TYR A 28 -1.76 3.07 12.56
CA TYR A 28 -2.08 4.40 12.07
C TYR A 28 -1.71 5.45 13.12
N LEU A 29 -1.18 6.59 12.67
CA LEU A 29 -0.88 7.75 13.49
C LEU A 29 -1.70 8.92 12.94
N ASP A 30 -2.21 9.78 13.83
CA ASP A 30 -3.02 10.95 13.44
C ASP A 30 -2.20 12.12 12.87
N GLU A 31 -0.89 11.93 12.68
CA GLU A 31 0.03 12.93 12.12
C GLU A 31 0.03 12.88 10.59
N GLU A 32 0.11 14.04 9.94
CA GLU A 32 0.22 14.09 8.48
C GLU A 32 1.55 13.49 8.03
N PRO A 33 1.54 12.41 7.21
CA PRO A 33 2.77 11.73 6.83
C PRO A 33 3.57 12.53 5.82
N ASP A 34 4.90 12.49 5.93
CA ASP A 34 5.80 13.05 4.94
C ASP A 34 5.85 12.19 3.66
N ILE A 35 6.51 12.69 2.61
CA ILE A 35 6.71 12.00 1.33
C ILE A 35 7.31 10.60 1.53
N PHE A 36 8.27 10.51 2.45
CA PHE A 36 9.07 9.31 2.69
C PHE A 36 8.49 8.41 3.78
N ASP A 37 7.35 8.74 4.37
CA ASP A 37 6.76 7.89 5.40
C ASP A 37 5.97 6.73 4.78
N SER A 38 5.81 5.67 5.58
CA SER A 38 4.80 4.65 5.31
C SER A 38 3.42 5.29 5.49
N LYS A 39 2.54 5.15 4.50
CA LYS A 39 1.24 5.82 4.48
C LYS A 39 0.24 5.14 3.56
N PHE A 40 -1.02 5.49 3.75
CA PHE A 40 -2.12 5.16 2.84
C PHE A 40 -2.55 6.43 2.11
N GLY A 41 -2.66 6.37 0.78
CA GLY A 41 -3.02 7.52 -0.02
C GLY A 41 -2.01 8.69 0.03
N GLY A 42 -2.47 9.83 -0.46
CA GLY A 42 -1.71 11.08 -0.53
C GLY A 42 -0.67 11.11 -1.65
N ILE A 43 0.22 12.11 -1.58
CA ILE A 43 1.28 12.30 -2.59
C ILE A 43 2.35 11.22 -2.43
N PRO A 44 2.57 10.36 -3.44
CA PRO A 44 3.60 9.33 -3.39
C PRO A 44 4.99 9.95 -3.52
N TYR A 45 5.99 9.31 -2.91
CA TYR A 45 7.37 9.52 -3.34
C TYR A 45 7.50 9.13 -4.82
N TRP A 46 8.21 9.93 -5.61
CA TRP A 46 8.53 9.57 -6.98
C TRP A 46 9.77 10.32 -7.44
N THR A 47 10.40 9.83 -8.50
CA THR A 47 11.60 10.42 -9.10
C THR A 47 11.35 10.81 -10.55
N THR A 48 11.97 11.88 -11.01
CA THR A 48 11.70 12.44 -12.35
C THR A 48 12.28 11.61 -13.50
N ASP A 49 13.16 10.67 -13.20
CA ASP A 49 13.78 9.72 -14.12
C ASP A 49 12.88 8.52 -14.45
N LYS A 50 11.78 8.31 -13.71
CA LYS A 50 10.83 7.21 -13.95
C LYS A 50 9.49 7.71 -14.46
N GLU A 51 8.92 7.02 -15.45
CA GLU A 51 7.56 7.30 -15.88
C GLU A 51 6.55 6.90 -14.79
N TYR A 52 5.70 7.86 -14.41
CA TYR A 52 4.67 7.65 -13.40
C TYR A 52 3.64 6.60 -13.87
N PRO A 53 3.19 5.68 -12.99
CA PRO A 53 2.30 4.59 -13.38
C PRO A 53 0.94 5.09 -13.86
N LYS A 54 0.44 4.48 -14.93
CA LYS A 54 -0.83 4.82 -15.57
C LYS A 54 -1.71 3.58 -15.74
N ASN A 55 -3.02 3.78 -15.79
CA ASN A 55 -4.00 2.76 -16.18
C ASN A 55 -3.92 2.47 -17.69
N SER A 56 -4.75 1.53 -18.16
CA SER A 56 -4.85 1.17 -19.58
C SER A 56 -5.33 2.31 -20.49
N GLU A 57 -5.99 3.33 -19.93
CA GLU A 57 -6.44 4.53 -20.65
C GLU A 57 -5.38 5.64 -20.69
N GLY A 58 -4.22 5.43 -20.04
CA GLY A 58 -3.12 6.38 -19.98
C GLY A 58 -3.23 7.42 -18.87
N GLU A 59 -4.23 7.30 -17.99
CA GLU A 59 -4.43 8.17 -16.85
C GLU A 59 -3.56 7.74 -15.67
N LYS A 60 -3.03 8.70 -14.90
CA LYS A 60 -2.17 8.41 -13.75
C LYS A 60 -2.91 7.60 -12.68
N LEU A 61 -2.28 6.56 -12.12
CA LEU A 61 -2.82 5.82 -10.99
C LEU A 61 -2.69 6.61 -9.67
N SER A 62 -3.58 6.33 -8.74
CA SER A 62 -3.57 6.90 -7.39
C SER A 62 -2.77 6.01 -6.44
N LEU A 63 -2.03 6.60 -5.49
CA LEU A 63 -1.37 5.83 -4.44
C LEU A 63 -2.43 5.21 -3.52
N LEU A 64 -2.39 3.89 -3.34
CA LEU A 64 -3.15 3.19 -2.31
C LEU A 64 -2.35 3.15 -1.01
N ALA A 65 -1.11 2.67 -1.09
CA ALA A 65 -0.24 2.54 0.07
C ALA A 65 1.23 2.62 -0.33
N GLN A 66 2.05 3.11 0.60
CA GLN A 66 3.49 3.12 0.51
C GLN A 66 4.08 2.61 1.82
N ILE A 67 5.12 1.78 1.75
CA ILE A 67 5.84 1.23 2.90
C ILE A 67 7.31 1.56 2.74
N ASN A 68 7.86 2.32 3.70
CA ASN A 68 9.28 2.63 3.77
C ASN A 68 10.01 1.62 4.66
N PHE A 69 10.74 0.70 4.03
CA PHE A 69 11.53 -0.30 4.74
C PHE A 69 12.77 0.27 5.41
N ASP A 70 13.28 1.46 5.03
CA ASP A 70 14.34 2.14 5.79
C ASP A 70 13.88 2.52 7.20
N LYS A 71 12.56 2.60 7.43
CA LYS A 71 11.91 3.00 8.69
C LYS A 71 11.16 1.84 9.36
N CYS A 72 11.22 0.63 8.83
CA CYS A 72 10.54 -0.53 9.39
C CYS A 72 11.55 -1.62 9.77
N ASP A 73 11.35 -2.22 10.94
CA ASP A 73 12.10 -3.41 11.34
C ASP A 73 11.35 -4.66 10.88
N VAL A 74 11.74 -5.18 9.72
CA VAL A 74 11.14 -6.37 9.08
C VAL A 74 12.19 -7.43 8.83
N GLU A 75 11.79 -8.70 8.79
CA GLU A 75 12.66 -9.85 8.56
C GLU A 75 12.51 -10.39 7.14
N GLU A 76 13.48 -11.19 6.71
CA GLU A 76 13.40 -11.91 5.44
C GLU A 76 12.10 -12.74 5.37
N PRO A 77 11.40 -12.76 4.23
CA PRO A 77 11.87 -12.35 2.90
C PRO A 77 11.61 -10.88 2.53
N LEU A 78 11.15 -10.04 3.46
CA LEU A 78 10.90 -8.63 3.16
C LEU A 78 12.22 -7.86 2.98
N PRO A 79 12.26 -6.85 2.09
CA PRO A 79 13.42 -6.00 1.95
C PRO A 79 13.75 -5.26 3.24
N LYS A 80 15.05 -5.15 3.57
CA LYS A 80 15.54 -4.39 4.73
C LYS A 80 15.63 -2.88 4.49
N ASN A 81 15.43 -2.43 3.25
CA ASN A 81 15.51 -1.03 2.84
C ASN A 81 14.65 -0.76 1.60
N GLY A 82 14.53 0.51 1.24
CA GLY A 82 13.80 0.96 0.07
C GLY A 82 12.32 1.22 0.32
N LEU A 83 11.60 1.51 -0.77
CA LEU A 83 10.22 1.98 -0.73
C LEU A 83 9.34 1.12 -1.63
N LEU A 84 8.35 0.45 -1.04
CA LEU A 84 7.35 -0.32 -1.76
C LEU A 84 6.06 0.51 -1.88
N GLN A 85 5.50 0.57 -3.08
CA GLN A 85 4.31 1.35 -3.39
C GLN A 85 3.29 0.52 -4.15
N PHE A 86 2.02 0.74 -3.81
CA PHE A 86 0.86 0.14 -4.44
C PHE A 86 0.01 1.26 -5.03
N PHE A 87 -0.24 1.19 -6.32
CA PHE A 87 -1.05 2.14 -7.08
C PHE A 87 -2.28 1.44 -7.65
N ILE A 88 -3.41 2.15 -7.67
CA ILE A 88 -4.70 1.66 -8.17
C ILE A 88 -5.37 2.71 -9.05
N ASP A 89 -6.33 2.29 -9.85
CA ASP A 89 -7.16 3.20 -10.63
C ASP A 89 -8.26 3.79 -9.74
N GLY A 90 -7.99 4.93 -9.13
CA GLY A 90 -8.95 5.59 -8.25
C GLY A 90 -10.16 6.21 -8.97
N GLY A 91 -10.19 6.22 -10.30
CA GLY A 91 -11.33 6.68 -11.10
C GLY A 91 -12.29 5.54 -11.50
N ASP A 92 -11.85 4.29 -11.34
CA ASP A 92 -12.64 3.09 -11.61
C ASP A 92 -13.40 2.65 -10.35
N ASP A 93 -14.68 2.32 -10.51
CA ASP A 93 -15.55 1.80 -9.44
C ASP A 93 -14.98 0.52 -8.81
N LEU A 94 -14.23 -0.26 -9.58
CA LEU A 94 -13.57 -1.49 -9.13
C LEU A 94 -12.12 -1.28 -8.71
N MET A 95 -11.64 -0.03 -8.65
CA MET A 95 -10.28 0.31 -8.24
C MET A 95 -9.19 -0.40 -9.06
N GLY A 96 -9.47 -0.68 -10.34
CA GLY A 96 -8.55 -1.35 -11.26
C GLY A 96 -8.43 -2.87 -11.06
N VAL A 97 -9.33 -3.50 -10.31
CA VAL A 97 -9.33 -4.97 -10.11
C VAL A 97 -9.65 -5.69 -11.40
N ASN A 98 -8.82 -6.68 -11.73
CA ASN A 98 -9.09 -7.67 -12.76
C ASN A 98 -9.44 -9.02 -12.09
N TYR A 99 -10.71 -9.43 -12.17
CA TYR A 99 -11.18 -10.68 -11.54
C TYR A 99 -10.73 -11.94 -12.27
N ASP A 100 -10.48 -11.84 -13.58
CA ASP A 100 -10.04 -12.97 -14.40
C ASP A 100 -8.53 -13.21 -14.25
N GLU A 101 -7.74 -12.14 -14.33
CA GLU A 101 -6.27 -12.18 -14.26
C GLU A 101 -5.72 -11.17 -13.23
N GLN A 102 -5.77 -11.56 -11.96
CA GLN A 102 -5.50 -10.69 -10.80
C GLN A 102 -4.06 -10.14 -10.71
N THR A 103 -3.11 -10.68 -11.49
CA THR A 103 -1.70 -10.25 -11.48
C THR A 103 -1.34 -9.32 -12.64
N ILE A 104 -2.26 -9.08 -13.59
CA ILE A 104 -2.04 -8.19 -14.71
C ILE A 104 -2.13 -6.72 -14.26
N GLN A 105 -0.99 -6.03 -14.28
CA GLN A 105 -0.81 -4.66 -13.79
C GLN A 105 -1.22 -3.59 -14.82
N ASN A 106 -2.40 -3.75 -15.42
CA ASN A 106 -2.96 -2.81 -16.39
C ASN A 106 -3.60 -1.59 -15.71
N ASN A 107 -4.38 -1.82 -14.64
CA ASN A 107 -5.11 -0.77 -13.91
C ASN A 107 -4.66 -0.67 -12.43
N PHE A 108 -3.63 -1.43 -12.05
CA PHE A 108 -2.91 -1.26 -10.80
C PHE A 108 -1.40 -1.39 -11.06
N ARG A 109 -0.57 -0.91 -10.14
CA ARG A 109 0.89 -1.07 -10.25
C ARG A 109 1.52 -1.27 -8.88
N VAL A 110 2.44 -2.20 -8.79
CA VAL A 110 3.36 -2.37 -7.66
C VAL A 110 4.74 -1.87 -8.10
N VAL A 111 5.29 -0.90 -7.38
CA VAL A 111 6.60 -0.32 -7.66
C VAL A 111 7.47 -0.46 -6.43
N TYR A 112 8.69 -0.97 -6.63
CA TYR A 112 9.71 -1.00 -5.59
C TYR A 112 10.89 -0.11 -5.98
N HIS A 113 11.25 0.80 -5.09
CA HIS A 113 12.46 1.62 -5.18
C HIS A 113 13.48 1.08 -4.19
N GLU A 114 14.49 0.37 -4.68
CA GLU A 114 15.57 -0.17 -3.85
C GLU A 114 16.35 0.93 -3.08
N LYS A 115 16.42 2.14 -3.65
CA LYS A 115 17.06 3.30 -3.03
C LYS A 115 16.11 4.49 -3.02
N ILE A 116 16.07 5.18 -1.89
CA ILE A 116 15.28 6.39 -1.70
C ILE A 116 16.21 7.61 -1.82
N ASP A 117 15.87 8.49 -2.76
CA ASP A 117 16.48 9.81 -2.87
C ASP A 117 15.76 10.80 -1.93
N TYR A 118 16.35 11.02 -0.76
CA TYR A 118 15.84 11.93 0.26
C TYR A 118 16.02 13.42 -0.09
N SER A 119 16.61 13.77 -1.25
CA SER A 119 16.68 15.16 -1.71
C SER A 119 15.39 15.65 -2.39
N ILE A 120 14.46 14.73 -2.69
CA ILE A 120 13.16 15.04 -3.29
C ILE A 120 12.30 15.86 -2.33
N THR A 121 11.68 16.94 -2.82
CA THR A 121 10.81 17.82 -2.02
C THR A 121 9.35 17.71 -2.41
N LYS A 122 8.42 18.08 -1.51
CA LYS A 122 6.96 18.06 -1.77
C LYS A 122 6.62 18.92 -3.00
N GLU A 123 7.31 20.03 -3.19
CA GLU A 123 7.12 20.95 -4.32
C GLU A 123 7.44 20.28 -5.66
N SER A 124 8.48 19.45 -5.71
CA SER A 124 8.86 18.73 -6.93
C SER A 124 7.81 17.70 -7.37
N LEU A 125 6.99 17.24 -6.42
CA LEU A 125 5.95 16.22 -6.59
C LEU A 125 4.55 16.79 -6.79
N LYS A 126 4.34 18.11 -6.71
CA LYS A 126 3.03 18.74 -6.94
C LYS A 126 2.39 18.39 -8.29
N ARG A 127 3.18 18.03 -9.31
CA ARG A 127 2.67 17.57 -10.62
C ARG A 127 2.10 16.15 -10.59
N MET A 128 2.31 15.42 -9.50
CA MET A 128 1.90 14.03 -9.31
C MET A 128 0.78 13.91 -8.28
N ASP A 129 0.51 14.99 -7.55
CA ASP A 129 -0.69 15.12 -6.74
C ASP A 129 -1.92 15.13 -7.66
N LYS A 130 -2.62 13.99 -7.71
CA LYS A 130 -4.05 14.03 -8.04
C LYS A 130 -4.70 14.57 -6.77
N GLU A 131 -4.83 15.90 -6.66
CA GLU A 131 -5.64 16.51 -5.61
C GLU A 131 -6.95 15.72 -5.55
N TRP A 132 -7.31 15.22 -4.38
CA TRP A 132 -8.63 14.66 -4.13
C TRP A 132 -9.62 15.81 -4.28
N ILE A 133 -10.00 16.14 -5.52
CA ILE A 133 -11.21 16.90 -5.75
C ILE A 133 -12.31 15.92 -5.37
N PHE A 134 -12.68 15.94 -4.09
CA PHE A 134 -14.06 15.73 -3.70
C PHE A 134 -14.88 16.72 -4.54
N LEU A 135 -15.27 16.29 -5.74
CA LEU A 135 -16.39 16.87 -6.47
C LEU A 135 -17.64 16.46 -5.68
N LEU A 136 -17.84 17.12 -4.53
CA LEU A 136 -19.17 17.36 -4.01
C LEU A 136 -19.77 18.47 -4.87
N HIS A 137 -20.49 18.07 -5.90
CA HIS A 137 -21.67 18.79 -6.39
C HIS A 137 -22.89 17.94 -6.05
#